data_AF-A0A9D5BQF1-F1
#
_entry.id   AF-A0A9D5BQF1-F1
#
_cell.length_a   1.000
_cell.length_b   1.000
_cell.length_c   1.000
_cell.angle_alpha   90.00
_cell.angle_beta   90.00
_cell.angle_gamma   90.00
#
_symmetry.space_group_name_H-M   'P 1'
#
loop_
_entity.id
_entity.type
_entity.pdbx_description
1 polymer ?
#
loop_
_entity_poly.entity_id
_entity_poly.type
_entity_poly.pdbx_seq_one_letter_code
_entity_poly.pdbx_strand_id
1 'polypeptide(L)'
;MKWSNTEIAIIYPSLIQLEKGVTDAEDKKQKVVCMERYRRRDDAGHKHSSDIDLEREEECGICMEMNSKIVLPNCNHAMCLKCYHEWRARSQSCPFCRDSLKRVDSCDLWVLTDSRDVVDMETVTRENLRRLFMYIDKLPLIIPDSLFDPYDSHLR
;
A
#
# COMPACT_ATOMS: atom_id res chain seq x y z
N MET A 1 2.11 -1.33 23.93
CA MET A 1 1.84 -0.16 23.08
C MET A 1 0.55 0.48 23.59
N LYS A 2 0.59 1.71 24.09
CA LYS A 2 -0.60 2.42 24.58
C LYS A 2 -1.08 3.34 23.47
N TRP A 3 -2.19 2.98 22.83
CA TRP A 3 -2.87 3.82 21.85
C TRP A 3 -3.61 4.94 22.59
N SER A 4 -3.61 6.14 22.01
CA SER A 4 -4.30 7.31 22.53
C SER A 4 -5.82 7.19 22.33
N ASN A 5 -6.62 7.82 23.20
CA ASN A 5 -8.09 7.77 23.13
C ASN A 5 -8.65 8.29 21.78
N THR A 6 -7.91 9.15 21.09
CA THR A 6 -8.23 9.67 19.75
C THR A 6 -8.06 8.62 18.65
N GLU A 7 -7.06 7.74 18.75
CA GLU A 7 -6.85 6.65 17.78
C GLU A 7 -7.94 5.59 17.93
N ILE A 8 -8.36 5.31 19.17
CA ILE A 8 -9.50 4.42 19.45
C ILE A 8 -10.77 4.99 18.82
N ALA A 9 -11.04 6.29 18.96
CA ALA A 9 -12.26 6.92 18.41
C ALA A 9 -12.37 6.86 16.88
N ILE A 10 -11.25 6.82 16.15
CA ILE A 10 -11.25 6.71 14.69
C ILE A 10 -11.52 5.27 14.24
N ILE A 11 -11.00 4.29 14.97
CA ILE A 11 -11.06 2.87 14.60
C ILE A 11 -12.34 2.22 15.17
N TYR A 12 -12.88 2.74 16.28
CA TYR A 12 -14.01 2.17 17.02
C TYR A 12 -15.32 2.03 16.22
N PRO A 13 -15.75 2.99 15.38
CA PRO A 13 -16.93 2.80 14.53
C PRO A 13 -16.75 1.65 13.54
N SER A 14 -15.54 1.47 12.99
CA SER A 14 -15.20 0.37 12.10
C SER A 14 -15.14 -0.97 12.84
N LEU A 15 -14.68 -0.99 14.10
CA LEU A 15 -14.68 -2.20 14.94
C LEU A 15 -16.09 -2.67 15.31
N ILE A 16 -17.00 -1.74 15.63
CA ILE A 16 -18.42 -2.08 15.89
C ILE A 16 -19.09 -2.66 14.64
N GLN A 17 -18.73 -2.17 13.45
CA GLN A 17 -19.24 -2.72 12.19
C GLN A 17 -18.77 -4.15 11.94
N LEU A 18 -17.57 -4.51 12.40
CA LEU A 18 -17.07 -5.89 12.30
C LEU A 18 -17.82 -6.83 13.27
N GLU A 19 -18.14 -6.37 14.48
CA GLU A 19 -18.85 -7.17 15.49
C GLU A 19 -20.30 -7.49 15.08
N LYS A 20 -21.00 -6.53 14.47
CA LYS A 20 -22.41 -6.69 14.05
C LYS A 20 -22.57 -7.32 12.66
N GLY A 21 -21.46 -7.52 11.96
CA GLY A 21 -21.47 -7.86 10.53
C GLY A 21 -21.87 -6.67 9.65
N VAL A 22 -21.41 -6.70 8.40
CA VAL A 22 -21.78 -5.70 7.38
C VAL A 22 -23.00 -6.22 6.63
N THR A 23 -24.08 -5.44 6.55
CA THR A 23 -25.24 -5.84 5.72
C THR A 23 -24.96 -5.58 4.25
N ASP A 24 -25.69 -6.27 3.36
CA ASP A 24 -25.57 -6.10 1.90
C ASP A 24 -25.76 -4.64 1.45
N ALA A 25 -26.57 -3.86 2.17
CA ALA A 25 -26.80 -2.45 1.87
C ALA A 25 -25.58 -1.59 2.22
N GLU A 26 -24.94 -1.85 3.37
CA GLU A 26 -23.70 -1.17 3.76
C GLU A 26 -22.53 -1.56 2.84
N ASP A 27 -22.37 -2.84 2.50
CA ASP A 27 -21.34 -3.31 1.57
C ASP A 27 -21.48 -2.65 0.20
N LYS A 28 -22.71 -2.60 -0.35
CA LYS A 28 -22.96 -1.94 -1.62
C LYS A 28 -22.64 -0.44 -1.57
N LYS A 29 -22.97 0.24 -0.47
CA LYS A 29 -22.63 1.66 -0.26
C LYS A 29 -21.12 1.86 -0.17
N GLN A 30 -20.41 1.03 0.57
CA GLN A 30 -18.95 1.07 0.69
C GLN A 30 -18.27 0.79 -0.64
N LYS A 31 -18.76 -0.18 -1.42
CA LYS A 31 -18.28 -0.45 -2.79
C LYS A 31 -18.45 0.75 -3.71
N VAL A 32 -19.60 1.42 -3.69
CA VAL A 32 -19.82 2.64 -4.50
C VAL A 32 -18.87 3.77 -4.09
N VAL A 33 -18.70 4.03 -2.79
CA VAL A 33 -17.77 5.06 -2.30
C VAL A 33 -16.31 4.72 -2.65
N CYS A 34 -15.94 3.45 -2.55
CA CYS A 34 -14.64 2.95 -2.96
C CYS A 34 -14.43 3.21 -4.46
N MET A 35 -15.32 2.70 -5.32
CA MET A 35 -15.23 2.88 -6.77
C MET A 35 -15.14 4.35 -7.17
N GLU A 36 -15.96 5.24 -6.61
CA GLU A 36 -15.90 6.68 -6.91
C GLU A 36 -14.56 7.33 -6.52
N ARG A 37 -13.97 6.93 -5.38
CA ARG A 37 -12.66 7.43 -4.94
C ARG A 37 -11.52 6.95 -5.85
N TYR A 38 -11.59 5.72 -6.34
CA TYR A 38 -10.57 5.17 -7.24
C TYR A 38 -10.72 5.70 -8.67
N ARG A 39 -11.95 5.84 -9.18
CA ARG A 39 -12.23 6.40 -10.52
C ARG A 39 -11.69 7.82 -10.70
N ARG A 40 -11.70 8.62 -9.63
CA ARG A 40 -11.12 9.98 -9.62
C ARG A 40 -9.59 9.98 -9.71
N ARG A 41 -8.89 8.89 -9.36
CA ARG A 41 -7.44 8.77 -9.52
C ARG A 41 -7.06 8.47 -10.97
N ASP A 42 -7.86 7.66 -11.67
CA ASP A 42 -7.60 7.28 -13.06
C ASP A 42 -7.75 8.47 -14.03
N ASP A 43 -8.79 9.29 -13.83
CA ASP A 43 -9.09 10.46 -14.69
C ASP A 43 -8.09 11.62 -14.49
N ALA A 44 -7.47 11.73 -13.30
CA ALA A 44 -6.50 12.77 -13.00
C ALA A 44 -5.13 12.54 -13.68
N GLY A 45 -4.83 11.32 -14.12
CA GLY A 45 -3.55 10.94 -14.73
C GLY A 45 -3.55 10.93 -16.27
N HIS A 46 -4.70 10.97 -16.92
CA HIS A 46 -4.83 10.79 -18.37
C HIS A 46 -5.14 12.10 -19.11
N LYS A 47 -4.30 13.12 -18.88
CA LYS A 47 -4.43 14.41 -19.55
C LYS A 47 -3.71 14.39 -20.91
N HIS A 48 -4.33 13.75 -21.90
CA HIS A 48 -4.11 13.92 -23.34
C HIS A 48 -2.64 14.17 -23.78
N SER A 49 -1.72 13.27 -23.45
CA SER A 49 -0.40 13.17 -24.09
C SER A 49 -0.50 12.23 -25.29
N SER A 50 0.30 12.48 -26.34
CA SER A 50 0.41 11.53 -27.45
C SER A 50 1.13 10.26 -26.96
N ASP A 51 0.82 9.09 -27.53
CA ASP A 51 1.47 7.82 -27.14
C ASP A 51 3.01 7.92 -27.19
N ILE A 52 3.54 8.73 -28.10
CA ILE A 52 4.98 9.00 -28.27
C ILE A 52 5.56 9.82 -27.09
N ASP A 53 4.82 10.78 -26.55
CA ASP A 53 5.28 11.57 -25.40
C ASP A 53 5.25 10.73 -24.11
N LEU A 54 4.28 9.81 -23.99
CA LEU A 54 4.20 8.86 -22.88
C LEU A 54 5.40 7.91 -22.84
N GLU A 55 5.78 7.32 -23.97
CA GLU A 55 6.94 6.42 -24.05
C GLU A 55 8.23 7.14 -23.62
N ARG A 56 8.43 8.38 -24.08
CA ARG A 56 9.61 9.20 -23.74
C ARG A 56 9.64 9.57 -22.25
N GLU A 57 8.48 9.78 -21.64
CA GLU A 57 8.36 10.04 -20.20
C GLU A 57 8.59 8.77 -19.36
N GLU A 58 8.37 7.58 -19.91
CA GLU A 58 8.64 6.28 -19.28
C GLU A 58 10.11 5.83 -19.40
N GLU A 59 10.85 6.32 -20.39
CA GLU A 59 12.25 5.95 -20.61
C GLU A 59 13.22 6.59 -19.60
N CYS A 60 14.25 5.85 -19.21
CA CYS A 60 15.35 6.41 -18.44
C CYS A 60 16.09 7.47 -19.28
N GLY A 61 16.15 8.73 -18.82
CA GLY A 61 16.84 9.82 -19.54
C GLY A 61 18.37 9.70 -19.67
N ILE A 62 18.96 8.55 -19.31
CA ILE A 62 20.39 8.24 -19.47
C ILE A 62 20.59 7.13 -20.51
N CYS A 63 19.93 5.97 -20.35
CA CYS A 63 20.07 4.85 -21.29
C CYS A 63 18.98 4.77 -22.36
N MET A 64 17.92 5.58 -22.27
CA MET A 64 16.76 5.58 -23.16
C MET A 64 16.04 4.22 -23.23
N GLU A 65 16.11 3.42 -22.17
CA GLU A 65 15.40 2.14 -22.05
C GLU A 65 14.17 2.30 -21.13
N MET A 66 13.10 1.55 -21.41
CA MET A 66 11.88 1.46 -20.59
C MET A 66 12.12 0.59 -19.34
N ASN A 67 12.85 1.14 -18.38
CA ASN A 67 13.13 0.51 -17.09
C ASN A 67 12.40 1.24 -15.97
N SER A 68 12.00 0.51 -14.92
CA SER A 68 11.52 1.12 -13.67
C SER A 68 12.56 2.14 -13.15
N LYS A 69 12.06 3.32 -12.79
CA LYS A 69 12.90 4.43 -12.34
C LYS A 69 12.97 4.48 -10.82
N ILE A 70 14.06 5.01 -10.33
CA ILE A 70 14.19 5.46 -8.95
C ILE A 70 14.27 6.99 -8.92
N VAL A 71 13.81 7.59 -7.83
CA VAL A 71 13.86 9.02 -7.59
C VAL A 71 14.88 9.31 -6.49
N LEU A 72 15.75 10.29 -6.76
CA LEU A 72 16.73 10.77 -5.78
C LEU A 72 16.07 11.70 -4.75
N PRO A 73 16.23 11.46 -3.43
CA PRO A 73 15.49 12.20 -2.40
C PRO A 73 15.89 13.67 -2.27
N ASN A 74 17.12 14.02 -2.66
CA ASN A 74 17.65 15.38 -2.49
C ASN A 74 17.24 16.34 -3.62
N CYS A 75 16.94 15.81 -4.80
CA CYS A 75 16.76 16.63 -6.01
C CYS A 75 15.60 16.17 -6.91
N ASN A 76 14.85 15.13 -6.52
CA ASN A 76 13.70 14.56 -7.23
C ASN A 76 13.96 14.14 -8.70
N HIS A 77 15.22 14.01 -9.10
CA HIS A 77 15.57 13.52 -10.43
C HIS A 77 15.45 12.00 -10.48
N ALA A 78 14.99 11.49 -11.63
CA ALA A 78 14.71 10.08 -11.83
C ALA A 78 15.61 9.44 -12.88
N MET A 79 16.03 8.19 -12.63
CA MET A 79 16.76 7.35 -13.58
C MET A 79 16.57 5.88 -13.22
N CYS A 80 16.91 4.94 -14.11
CA CYS A 80 16.86 3.52 -13.74
C CYS A 80 17.96 3.15 -12.73
N LEU A 81 17.73 2.08 -11.96
CA LEU A 81 18.64 1.64 -10.91
C LEU A 81 20.04 1.27 -11.46
N LYS A 82 20.10 0.71 -12.68
CA LYS A 82 21.36 0.39 -13.37
C LYS A 82 22.19 1.65 -13.62
N CYS A 83 21.62 2.67 -14.25
CA CYS A 83 22.31 3.94 -14.52
C CYS A 83 22.73 4.65 -13.23
N TYR A 84 21.92 4.57 -12.17
CA TYR A 84 22.30 5.09 -10.86
C TYR A 84 23.55 4.40 -10.30
N HIS A 85 23.61 3.07 -10.31
CA HIS A 85 24.77 2.34 -9.78
C HIS A 85 26.05 2.60 -10.59
N GLU A 86 25.96 2.56 -11.91
CA GLU A 86 27.08 2.86 -12.81
C GLU A 86 27.59 4.28 -12.62
N TRP A 87 26.69 5.25 -12.49
CA TRP A 87 27.07 6.64 -12.25
C TRP A 87 27.66 6.85 -10.85
N ARG A 88 27.04 6.29 -9.81
CA ARG A 88 27.49 6.41 -8.41
C ARG A 88 28.89 5.84 -8.19
N ALA A 89 29.27 4.82 -8.95
CA ALA A 89 30.63 4.26 -8.95
C ALA A 89 31.68 5.27 -9.47
N ARG A 90 31.28 6.25 -10.29
CA ARG A 90 32.17 7.27 -10.90
C ARG A 90 32.08 8.62 -10.19
N SER A 91 30.88 9.01 -9.75
CA SER A 91 30.62 10.29 -9.09
C SER A 91 29.53 10.18 -8.02
N GLN A 92 29.76 10.78 -6.87
CA GLN A 92 28.79 10.89 -5.78
C GLN A 92 27.92 12.16 -5.92
N SER A 93 27.44 12.42 -7.13
CA SER A 93 26.60 13.57 -7.49
C SER A 93 25.46 13.15 -8.38
N CYS A 94 24.34 13.88 -8.39
CA CYS A 94 23.27 13.66 -9.35
C CYS A 94 23.77 13.90 -10.79
N PRO A 95 23.51 13.00 -11.76
CA PRO A 95 23.93 13.20 -13.16
C PRO A 95 23.22 14.36 -13.85
N PHE A 96 22.06 14.78 -13.35
CA PHE A 96 21.24 15.84 -13.95
C PHE A 96 21.56 17.23 -13.37
N CYS A 97 21.63 17.36 -12.04
CA CYS A 97 21.81 18.66 -11.37
C CYS A 97 23.10 18.78 -10.54
N ARG A 98 23.90 17.71 -10.42
CA ARG A 98 25.14 17.66 -9.62
C ARG A 98 24.98 17.81 -8.11
N ASP A 99 23.77 17.77 -7.57
CA ASP A 99 23.54 17.72 -6.13
C ASP A 99 24.23 16.51 -5.49
N SER A 100 24.70 16.66 -4.26
CA SER A 100 25.50 15.64 -3.60
C SER A 100 24.70 14.40 -3.21
N LEU A 101 25.26 13.21 -3.50
CA LEU A 101 24.72 11.90 -3.14
C LEU A 101 25.50 11.21 -2.02
N LYS A 102 26.47 11.89 -1.38
CA LYS A 102 27.37 11.30 -0.37
C LYS A 102 26.65 10.73 0.86
N ARG A 103 25.41 11.15 1.11
CA ARG A 103 24.57 10.71 2.24
C ARG A 103 23.32 9.93 1.79
N VAL A 104 23.30 9.48 0.53
CA VAL A 104 22.18 8.74 -0.05
C VAL A 104 22.60 7.28 -0.18
N ASP A 105 21.92 6.41 0.55
CA ASP A 105 22.07 4.97 0.49
C ASP A 105 20.92 4.32 -0.28
N SER A 106 20.99 3.01 -0.50
CA SER A 106 19.98 2.28 -1.29
C SER A 106 18.58 2.33 -0.67
N CYS A 107 18.48 2.46 0.66
CA CYS A 107 17.21 2.57 1.37
C CYS A 107 16.56 3.95 1.22
N ASP A 108 17.32 4.97 0.78
CA ASP A 108 16.81 6.31 0.57
C ASP A 108 16.28 6.52 -0.85
N LEU A 109 16.38 5.50 -1.71
CA LEU A 109 15.90 5.53 -3.09
C LEU A 109 14.43 5.15 -3.17
N TRP A 110 13.65 5.95 -3.87
CA TRP A 110 12.21 5.77 -4.01
C TRP A 110 11.94 5.16 -5.37
N VAL A 111 11.31 3.98 -5.42
CA VAL A 111 10.89 3.39 -6.69
C VAL A 111 9.70 4.20 -7.21
N LEU A 112 9.81 4.68 -8.45
CA LEU A 112 8.72 5.33 -9.14
C LEU A 112 7.77 4.24 -9.64
N THR A 113 6.62 4.11 -8.98
CA THR A 113 5.56 3.18 -9.40
C THR A 113 4.86 3.73 -10.64
N ASP A 114 4.73 2.91 -11.67
CA ASP A 114 3.97 3.25 -12.88
C ASP A 114 2.50 2.78 -12.77
N SER A 115 1.72 3.03 -13.82
CA SER A 115 0.32 2.59 -13.89
C SER A 115 0.17 1.07 -13.98
N ARG A 116 1.20 0.33 -14.41
CA ARG A 116 1.23 -1.13 -14.49
C ARG A 116 1.49 -1.78 -13.14
N ASP A 117 2.18 -1.07 -12.23
CA ASP A 117 2.40 -1.47 -10.84
C ASP A 117 1.13 -1.35 -9.98
N VAL A 118 0.08 -0.69 -10.47
CA VAL A 118 -1.20 -0.56 -9.77
C VAL A 118 -1.96 -1.87 -9.87
N VAL A 119 -1.97 -2.64 -8.77
CA VAL A 119 -2.78 -3.86 -8.65
C VAL A 119 -4.26 -3.50 -8.59
N ASP A 120 -5.08 -4.18 -9.39
CA ASP A 120 -6.52 -3.96 -9.41
C ASP A 120 -7.16 -4.28 -8.03
N MET A 121 -8.23 -3.55 -7.72
CA MET A 121 -8.87 -3.66 -6.40
C MET A 121 -9.50 -5.03 -6.14
N GLU A 122 -9.87 -5.78 -7.18
CA GLU A 122 -10.41 -7.13 -7.03
C GLU A 122 -9.31 -8.09 -6.55
N THR A 123 -8.13 -8.02 -7.16
CA THR A 123 -6.94 -8.78 -6.77
C THR A 123 -6.51 -8.43 -5.35
N VAL A 124 -6.45 -7.14 -5.00
CA VAL A 124 -6.12 -6.69 -3.62
C VAL A 124 -7.12 -7.26 -2.62
N THR A 125 -8.42 -7.18 -2.92
CA THR A 125 -9.48 -7.68 -2.03
C THR A 125 -9.36 -9.19 -1.84
N ARG A 126 -9.18 -9.95 -2.93
CA ARG A 126 -9.02 -11.40 -2.89
C ARG A 126 -7.84 -11.83 -2.04
N GLU A 127 -6.69 -11.19 -2.21
CA GLU A 127 -5.47 -11.48 -1.44
C GLU A 127 -5.62 -11.11 0.04
N ASN A 128 -6.27 -9.98 0.33
CA ASN A 128 -6.55 -9.58 1.71
C ASN A 128 -7.49 -10.55 2.41
N LEU A 129 -8.54 -11.03 1.74
CA LEU A 129 -9.44 -12.05 2.27
C LEU A 129 -8.68 -13.35 2.56
N ARG A 130 -7.82 -13.80 1.63
CA ARG A 130 -6.97 -14.99 1.86
C ARG A 130 -6.11 -14.84 3.12
N ARG A 131 -5.42 -13.70 3.28
CA ARG A 131 -4.60 -13.42 4.46
C ARG A 131 -5.43 -13.36 5.74
N LEU A 132 -6.62 -12.77 5.69
CA LEU A 132 -7.54 -12.70 6.81
C LEU A 132 -7.97 -14.10 7.28
N PHE A 133 -8.41 -14.96 6.35
CA PHE A 133 -8.81 -16.32 6.71
C PHE A 133 -7.63 -17.12 7.29
N MET A 134 -6.45 -17.03 6.67
CA MET A 134 -5.25 -17.66 7.22
C MET A 134 -4.89 -17.14 8.62
N TYR A 135 -5.12 -15.86 8.90
CA TYR A 135 -4.90 -15.29 10.23
C TYR A 135 -5.92 -15.83 11.24
N ILE A 136 -7.20 -15.86 10.87
CA ILE A 136 -8.28 -16.40 11.70
C ILE A 136 -8.00 -17.87 12.06
N ASP A 137 -7.60 -18.68 11.09
CA ASP A 137 -7.27 -20.10 11.33
C ASP A 137 -6.11 -20.30 12.31
N LYS A 138 -5.23 -19.29 12.44
CA LYS A 138 -4.09 -19.31 13.36
C LYS A 138 -4.36 -18.61 14.69
N LEU A 139 -5.55 -18.05 14.91
CA LEU A 139 -5.89 -17.44 16.19
C LEU A 139 -6.04 -18.53 17.25
N PRO A 140 -5.41 -18.37 18.43
CA PRO A 140 -5.62 -19.30 19.53
C PRO A 140 -7.08 -19.26 19.98
N LEU A 141 -7.68 -20.43 20.21
CA LEU A 141 -9.02 -20.53 20.77
C LEU A 141 -8.99 -20.00 22.20
N ILE A 142 -9.59 -18.84 22.43
CA ILE A 142 -9.84 -18.31 23.77
C ILE A 142 -11.13 -18.97 24.26
N ILE A 143 -11.01 -20.04 25.05
CA ILE A 143 -12.14 -20.64 25.76
C ILE A 143 -12.33 -19.84 27.06
N PRO A 144 -13.48 -19.19 27.29
CA PRO A 144 -13.75 -18.55 28.57
C PRO A 144 -13.80 -19.62 29.68
N ASP A 145 -13.10 -19.40 30.79
CA ASP A 145 -13.00 -20.32 31.94
C ASP A 145 -14.33 -20.58 32.69
N SER A 146 -15.46 -20.02 32.23
CA SER A 146 -16.74 -20.03 32.97
C SER A 146 -17.66 -21.21 32.70
N LEU A 147 -17.17 -22.36 32.22
CA LEU A 147 -17.99 -23.56 31.95
C LEU A 147 -17.84 -24.69 32.98
N PHE A 148 -17.10 -24.48 34.07
CA PHE A 148 -17.06 -25.42 35.19
C PHE A 148 -17.75 -24.82 36.42
N ASP A 149 -19.09 -24.84 36.42
CA ASP A 149 -19.84 -24.86 37.68
C ASP A 149 -20.43 -26.29 37.82
N PRO A 150 -19.87 -27.14 38.71
CA PRO A 150 -20.38 -28.48 38.90
C PRO A 150 -21.74 -28.39 39.58
N TYR A 151 -22.74 -28.95 38.91
CA TYR A 151 -24.08 -29.23 39.41
C TYR A 151 -24.03 -29.79 40.85
N ASP A 152 -24.24 -28.94 41.86
CA ASP A 152 -24.45 -29.42 43.22
C ASP A 152 -25.87 -29.98 43.31
N SER A 153 -25.88 -31.30 43.42
CA SER A 153 -27.04 -32.17 43.39
C SER A 153 -27.36 -32.54 44.82
N HIS A 154 -28.14 -31.71 45.50
CA HIS A 154 -28.76 -32.11 46.76
C HIS A 154 -30.26 -31.84 46.77
N LEU A 155 -30.98 -32.88 46.33
CA LEU A 155 -32.28 -33.25 46.86
C LEU A 155 -32.23 -33.30 48.40
N ARG A 156 -32.97 -32.43 49.08
CA ARG A 156 -34.03 -32.83 50.03
C ARG A 156 -34.96 -31.68 50.38
#